data_AF-A0AAE0HG48-F1
#
_entry.id   AF-A0AAE0HG48-F1
#
_cell.length_a   1.000
_cell.length_b   1.000
_cell.length_c   1.000
_cell.angle_alpha   90.00
_cell.angle_beta   90.00
_cell.angle_gamma   90.00
#
_symmetry.space_group_name_H-M   'P 1'
#
loop_
_entity.id
_entity.type
_entity.pdbx_description
1 polymer ?
#
loop_
_entity_poly.entity_id
_entity_poly.type
_entity_poly.pdbx_seq_one_letter_code
_entity_poly.pdbx_strand_id
1 'polypeptide(L)'
;MKLSSAILAASLGLAWAHDDYGQHVPKLLGVRKFVSGLEARRKAASSEQNTAARRQHLPTNRRASLKGRQDDDDEGRCGPGVGGCADGDCCSFEGWCGRGLEYCSAPDCQINYGTGCDGNQKPDGADTSTVARPKLGSLQYGGAGIYDCENPGDIALTFDDGPYIYTSDLLDKLKSYGAKATFFLTGTNLGKGKINDPATIYPAIIKRMHEEGHQIASHTWAHQNASQLTNQQFTDHMVWNEIAINSILGFFPTYMRPPYSICESNCQSILSTLGYHVIYFDLDTEGYLHDSVEDIQTSKDIWDDAVDGSDPASDSYLQIEHDIHEQVVYNLTDYILTSLFAAGYRAVTVGECLGDPSENWYRTGPTGGGVPSGSVAPPTSTSIPPTGPTRTTISVEPTRTGPSDDGRCGNGITCAGTEFGSCCSVFGYCGVGDSFCSIENGCQPDWGACGDEVTEPTSSAQPPSSVPPTSSVQPPTSSAPPTSSAPPTTLSTKTTPPSPTSTTTTKPTQTGLPISTDGRCGPEVEQTCTGSGLGDCCSPAGKCSSNTISCLALLGCQPDYGSCI
;
A
#
# COMPACT_ATOMS: atom_id res chain seq x y z
N MET A 1 -40.51 -46.96 16.69
CA MET A 1 -40.61 -46.41 15.33
C MET A 1 -41.42 -45.13 15.37
N LYS A 2 -41.00 -44.09 14.64
CA LYS A 2 -41.73 -42.84 14.33
C LYS A 2 -42.25 -42.01 15.53
N LEU A 3 -41.56 -40.90 15.83
CA LEU A 3 -42.23 -39.69 16.33
C LEU A 3 -42.70 -38.85 15.13
N SER A 4 -43.80 -38.12 15.29
CA SER A 4 -44.28 -37.11 14.35
C SER A 4 -44.83 -35.90 15.10
N SER A 5 -44.84 -34.77 14.41
CA SER A 5 -44.95 -33.39 14.89
C SER A 5 -46.25 -32.99 15.63
N ALA A 6 -46.12 -32.13 16.64
CA ALA A 6 -46.99 -30.97 16.97
C ALA A 6 -46.31 -30.20 18.14
N ILE A 7 -45.96 -28.90 18.14
CA ILE A 7 -46.61 -27.62 17.75
C ILE A 7 -47.30 -26.91 18.93
N LEU A 8 -46.92 -25.62 19.15
CA LEU A 8 -47.49 -24.59 20.05
C LEU A 8 -47.33 -24.79 21.59
N ALA A 9 -47.18 -23.76 22.44
CA ALA A 9 -47.08 -22.29 22.27
C ALA A 9 -46.41 -21.58 23.48
N ALA A 10 -46.33 -20.23 23.42
CA ALA A 10 -45.83 -19.25 24.41
C ALA A 10 -44.30 -19.03 24.41
N SER A 11 -43.76 -17.80 24.36
CA SER A 11 -44.34 -16.43 24.34
C SER A 11 -43.33 -15.48 23.65
N LEU A 12 -43.67 -14.75 22.58
CA LEU A 12 -44.27 -13.40 22.54
C LEU A 12 -43.49 -12.29 23.27
N GLY A 13 -42.94 -11.35 22.48
CA GLY A 13 -42.24 -10.12 22.89
C GLY A 13 -40.80 -10.04 22.34
N LEU A 14 -40.41 -9.16 21.41
CA LEU A 14 -41.14 -8.05 20.76
C LEU A 14 -40.86 -7.97 19.25
N ALA A 15 -41.83 -7.43 18.53
CA ALA A 15 -41.68 -6.62 17.31
C ALA A 15 -42.51 -5.33 17.56
N TRP A 16 -42.34 -4.16 16.95
CA TRP A 16 -41.87 -3.78 15.60
C TRP A 16 -41.33 -2.34 15.60
N ALA A 17 -40.46 -2.01 14.63
CA ALA A 17 -40.29 -0.69 13.97
C ALA A 17 -39.11 -0.83 12.97
N HIS A 18 -39.22 -0.62 11.66
CA HIS A 18 -40.29 -0.09 10.80
C HIS A 18 -40.62 -1.09 9.68
N ASP A 19 -41.78 -0.91 9.06
CA ASP A 19 -42.16 -1.55 7.79
C ASP A 19 -42.57 -0.45 6.78
N ASP A 20 -42.60 -0.82 5.49
CA ASP A 20 -43.21 -0.08 4.38
C ASP A 20 -42.46 1.16 3.80
N TYR A 21 -41.36 0.89 3.08
CA TYR A 21 -41.21 1.34 1.67
C TYR A 21 -40.42 0.27 0.90
N GLY A 22 -40.90 -0.09 -0.29
CA GLY A 22 -40.58 -1.37 -0.92
C GLY A 22 -39.26 -1.45 -1.71
N GLN A 23 -38.81 -2.71 -1.83
CA GLN A 23 -37.73 -3.23 -2.69
C GLN A 23 -36.30 -2.77 -2.38
N HIS A 24 -35.57 -3.61 -1.65
CA HIS A 24 -34.27 -4.20 -2.03
C HIS A 24 -34.07 -5.43 -1.12
N VAL A 25 -34.47 -6.62 -1.58
CA VAL A 25 -34.22 -7.88 -0.87
C VAL A 25 -33.08 -8.59 -1.61
N PRO A 26 -31.88 -8.72 -1.03
CA PRO A 26 -30.72 -9.30 -1.72
C PRO A 26 -31.00 -10.71 -2.24
N LYS A 27 -30.47 -11.03 -3.42
CA LYS A 27 -30.69 -12.32 -4.10
C LYS A 27 -30.30 -13.49 -3.20
N LEU A 28 -31.22 -14.45 -3.04
CA LEU A 28 -31.01 -15.61 -2.18
C LEU A 28 -30.03 -16.60 -2.82
N LEU A 29 -28.78 -16.59 -2.35
CA LEU A 29 -27.96 -17.81 -2.16
C LEU A 29 -26.83 -17.60 -1.12
N GLY A 30 -26.21 -16.41 -1.05
CA GLY A 30 -25.12 -16.11 -0.09
C GLY A 30 -25.54 -15.49 1.26
N VAL A 31 -26.75 -14.91 1.35
CA VAL A 31 -27.17 -13.98 2.44
C VAL A 31 -26.92 -14.52 3.87
N ARG A 32 -27.10 -15.82 4.13
CA ARG A 32 -26.87 -16.38 5.47
C ARG A 32 -25.38 -16.42 5.87
N LYS A 33 -24.46 -16.66 4.92
CA LYS A 33 -23.01 -16.64 5.19
C LYS A 33 -22.53 -15.19 5.35
N PHE A 34 -22.98 -14.29 4.47
CA PHE A 34 -22.66 -12.86 4.54
C PHE A 34 -23.19 -12.18 5.82
N VAL A 35 -24.49 -12.29 6.13
CA VAL A 35 -25.08 -11.66 7.32
C VAL A 35 -24.52 -12.26 8.62
N SER A 36 -24.29 -13.57 8.67
CA SER A 36 -23.63 -14.17 9.86
C SER A 36 -22.15 -13.77 9.96
N GLY A 37 -21.45 -13.55 8.85
CA GLY A 37 -20.12 -12.95 8.80
C GLY A 37 -20.11 -11.51 9.33
N LEU A 38 -21.02 -10.66 8.85
CA LEU A 38 -21.14 -9.26 9.30
C LEU A 38 -21.59 -9.17 10.77
N GLU A 39 -22.51 -10.02 11.22
CA GLU A 39 -22.86 -10.15 12.65
C GLU A 39 -21.71 -10.70 13.49
N ALA A 40 -20.93 -11.65 12.97
CA ALA A 40 -19.74 -12.17 13.64
C ALA A 40 -18.65 -11.09 13.74
N ARG A 41 -18.45 -10.26 12.70
CA ARG A 41 -17.54 -9.11 12.72
C ARG A 41 -18.02 -8.04 13.72
N ARG A 42 -19.32 -7.72 13.76
CA ARG A 42 -19.92 -6.85 14.81
C ARG A 42 -19.73 -7.42 16.23
N LYS A 43 -19.89 -8.73 16.42
CA LYS A 43 -19.65 -9.41 17.71
C LYS A 43 -18.16 -9.48 18.08
N ALA A 44 -17.27 -9.73 17.12
CA ALA A 44 -15.82 -9.77 17.30
C ALA A 44 -15.26 -8.39 17.67
N ALA A 45 -15.80 -7.31 17.09
CA ALA A 45 -15.47 -5.94 17.48
C ALA A 45 -15.92 -5.57 18.90
N SER A 46 -16.98 -6.23 19.41
CA SER A 46 -17.45 -6.11 20.80
C SER A 46 -16.75 -7.07 21.79
N SER A 47 -15.76 -7.85 21.33
CA SER A 47 -15.13 -8.95 22.08
C SER A 47 -13.60 -8.91 21.95
N GLU A 48 -12.89 -9.74 22.72
CA GLU A 48 -11.43 -9.84 22.75
C GLU A 48 -10.79 -10.26 21.41
N GLN A 49 -11.59 -10.70 20.44
CA GLN A 49 -11.16 -10.96 19.05
C GLN A 49 -10.69 -9.70 18.30
N ASN A 50 -10.94 -8.49 18.83
CA ASN A 50 -10.26 -7.25 18.43
C ASN A 50 -8.73 -7.44 18.27
N THR A 51 -8.14 -8.34 19.05
CA THR A 51 -6.70 -8.68 19.04
C THR A 51 -6.21 -9.31 17.72
N ALA A 52 -7.07 -9.85 16.85
CA ALA A 52 -6.64 -10.46 15.58
C ALA A 52 -6.41 -9.42 14.47
N ALA A 53 -7.41 -8.59 14.16
CA ALA A 53 -7.26 -7.49 13.19
C ALA A 53 -6.21 -6.46 13.67
N ARG A 54 -6.20 -6.13 14.97
CA ARG A 54 -5.16 -5.27 15.59
C ARG A 54 -3.75 -5.89 15.59
N ARG A 55 -3.58 -7.14 15.14
CA ARG A 55 -2.28 -7.81 14.98
C ARG A 55 -1.69 -7.72 13.57
N GLN A 56 -2.23 -6.93 12.64
CA GLN A 56 -1.73 -6.87 11.26
C GLN A 56 -1.15 -5.50 10.82
N HIS A 57 -1.56 -4.38 11.41
CA HIS A 57 -1.18 -3.02 10.95
C HIS A 57 0.28 -2.56 11.17
N LEU A 58 1.15 -3.41 11.73
CA LEU A 58 2.59 -3.19 11.76
C LEU A 58 3.29 -4.49 11.33
N PRO A 59 4.26 -4.45 10.38
CA PRO A 59 5.03 -5.63 10.02
C PRO A 59 5.71 -6.19 11.27
N THR A 60 5.67 -7.51 11.43
CA THR A 60 6.04 -8.22 12.67
C THR A 60 7.44 -7.88 13.19
N ASN A 61 8.38 -7.50 12.31
CA ASN A 61 9.72 -7.04 12.68
C ASN A 61 9.78 -5.68 13.39
N ARG A 62 8.74 -4.85 13.32
CA ARG A 62 8.60 -3.63 14.16
C ARG A 62 7.92 -3.89 15.51
N ARG A 63 7.40 -5.10 15.74
CA ARG A 63 7.01 -5.59 17.09
C ARG A 63 8.21 -6.15 17.86
N ALA A 64 9.34 -5.43 17.84
CA ALA A 64 10.27 -5.56 18.94
C ALA A 64 9.50 -5.15 20.19
N SER A 65 9.20 -6.14 21.06
CA SER A 65 8.44 -5.99 22.31
C SER A 65 8.60 -4.59 22.86
N LEU A 66 7.52 -3.78 22.82
CA LEU A 66 7.53 -2.45 23.41
C LEU A 66 8.01 -2.65 24.83
N LYS A 67 9.24 -2.22 25.12
CA LYS A 67 9.84 -2.49 26.42
C LYS A 67 9.05 -1.69 27.43
N GLY A 68 8.06 -2.34 28.04
CA GLY A 68 7.66 -2.04 29.40
C GLY A 68 8.96 -1.94 30.17
N ARG A 69 9.22 -0.76 30.73
CA ARG A 69 10.36 -0.59 31.63
C ARG A 69 10.12 -1.61 32.73
N GLN A 70 11.08 -2.51 32.93
CA GLN A 70 10.93 -3.64 33.85
C GLN A 70 11.20 -3.16 35.28
N ASP A 71 10.43 -2.15 35.68
CA ASP A 71 10.37 -1.53 36.98
C ASP A 71 8.91 -1.70 37.43
N ASP A 72 8.67 -2.32 38.58
CA ASP A 72 7.38 -2.93 38.95
C ASP A 72 6.33 -1.92 39.49
N ASP A 73 6.13 -0.79 38.79
CA ASP A 73 5.08 0.19 39.08
C ASP A 73 4.17 0.48 37.86
N ASP A 74 2.92 0.90 38.11
CA ASP A 74 1.94 1.25 37.07
C ASP A 74 2.29 2.58 36.33
N GLU A 75 3.51 3.10 36.50
CA GLU A 75 3.95 4.36 35.90
C GLU A 75 4.03 4.27 34.37
N GLY A 76 3.22 5.08 33.68
CA GLY A 76 3.17 5.12 32.22
C GLY A 76 2.21 4.12 31.58
N ARG A 77 1.33 3.45 32.35
CA ARG A 77 0.15 2.77 31.78
C ARG A 77 -0.94 3.77 31.37
N CYS A 78 -1.73 3.42 30.36
CA CYS A 78 -2.85 4.22 29.89
C CYS A 78 -3.96 3.35 29.28
N GLY A 79 -5.12 3.98 29.02
CA GLY A 79 -6.27 3.35 28.40
C GLY A 79 -7.50 3.29 29.33
N PRO A 80 -8.56 2.57 28.90
CA PRO A 80 -9.81 2.45 29.64
C PRO A 80 -9.61 1.95 31.08
N GLY A 81 -10.13 2.69 32.05
CA GLY A 81 -10.01 2.37 33.48
C GLY A 81 -8.65 2.67 34.11
N VAL A 82 -7.63 3.06 33.33
CA VAL A 82 -6.30 3.43 33.83
C VAL A 82 -6.13 4.95 33.85
N GLY A 83 -6.40 5.61 32.72
CA GLY A 83 -6.17 7.05 32.56
C GLY A 83 -5.51 7.39 31.23
N GLY A 84 -5.19 8.68 31.05
CA GLY A 84 -4.47 9.19 29.89
C GLY A 84 -3.00 9.48 30.17
N CYS A 85 -2.23 9.61 29.09
CA CYS A 85 -0.83 10.03 29.13
C CYS A 85 -0.67 11.53 29.37
N ALA A 86 0.56 11.97 29.61
CA ALA A 86 0.91 13.38 29.69
C ALA A 86 0.65 14.12 28.36
N ASP A 87 0.53 15.44 28.40
CA ASP A 87 0.25 16.24 27.22
C ASP A 87 1.33 16.09 26.14
N GLY A 88 0.91 15.74 24.92
CA GLY A 88 1.79 15.45 23.79
C GLY A 88 2.34 14.03 23.75
N ASP A 89 2.06 13.19 24.75
CA ASP A 89 2.35 11.76 24.72
C ASP A 89 1.16 10.96 24.16
N CYS A 90 1.49 9.78 23.65
CA CYS A 90 0.60 8.89 22.94
C CYS A 90 0.32 7.64 23.77
N CYS A 91 -0.94 7.16 23.75
CA CYS A 91 -1.30 5.90 24.38
C CYS A 91 -1.31 4.81 23.32
N SER A 92 -0.33 3.90 23.33
CA SER A 92 -0.25 2.80 22.35
C SER A 92 -1.44 1.84 22.48
N PHE A 93 -1.67 1.02 21.45
CA PHE A 93 -2.66 -0.05 21.49
C PHE A 93 -2.49 -0.98 22.71
N GLU A 94 -1.25 -1.26 23.13
CA GLU A 94 -0.94 -2.10 24.30
C GLU A 94 -1.18 -1.41 25.66
N GLY A 95 -1.61 -0.14 25.66
CA GLY A 95 -1.92 0.62 26.88
C GLY A 95 -0.67 1.14 27.60
N TRP A 96 0.30 1.63 26.84
CA TRP A 96 1.51 2.27 27.33
C TRP A 96 1.67 3.70 26.79
N CYS A 97 2.12 4.60 27.64
CA CYS A 97 2.48 5.96 27.27
C CYS A 97 3.86 6.03 26.62
N GLY A 98 3.95 6.76 25.51
CA GLY A 98 5.22 7.01 24.83
C GLY A 98 5.11 7.99 23.67
N ARG A 99 6.13 7.98 22.81
CA ARG A 99 6.25 8.82 21.60
C ARG A 99 6.92 8.01 20.52
N GLY A 100 6.70 8.38 19.26
CA GLY A 100 7.17 7.60 18.12
C GLY A 100 6.02 6.85 17.45
N LEU A 101 6.25 6.31 16.26
CA LEU A 101 5.20 5.69 15.44
C LEU A 101 4.55 4.49 16.15
N GLU A 102 5.33 3.76 16.92
CA GLU A 102 4.93 2.58 17.70
C GLU A 102 4.00 2.89 18.89
N TYR A 103 3.89 4.17 19.28
CA TYR A 103 2.89 4.65 20.25
C TYR A 103 1.80 5.52 19.60
N CYS A 104 2.17 6.34 18.61
CA CYS A 104 1.37 7.47 18.15
C CYS A 104 0.56 7.23 16.87
N SER A 105 0.80 6.15 16.13
CA SER A 105 0.16 5.92 14.82
C SER A 105 -1.29 5.49 14.93
N ALA A 106 -2.14 6.07 14.09
CA ALA A 106 -3.49 5.61 13.82
C ALA A 106 -3.48 4.27 13.05
N PRO A 107 -4.48 3.39 13.27
CA PRO A 107 -5.60 3.55 14.19
C PRO A 107 -5.25 3.13 15.64
N ASP A 108 -4.08 2.54 15.84
CA ASP A 108 -3.68 1.83 17.07
C ASP A 108 -3.49 2.75 18.28
N CYS A 109 -3.11 4.02 18.09
CA CYS A 109 -3.04 5.00 19.15
C CYS A 109 -4.43 5.30 19.73
N GLN A 110 -4.60 5.07 21.02
CA GLN A 110 -5.89 5.22 21.70
C GLN A 110 -6.19 6.71 21.91
N ILE A 111 -6.85 7.35 20.95
CA ILE A 111 -6.98 8.81 20.86
C ILE A 111 -7.66 9.48 22.07
N ASN A 112 -8.47 8.72 22.83
CA ASN A 112 -9.12 9.18 24.07
C ASN A 112 -8.17 9.23 25.28
N TYR A 113 -6.96 8.67 25.16
CA TYR A 113 -6.00 8.48 26.26
C TYR A 113 -4.59 9.00 25.92
N GLY A 114 -4.35 9.52 24.71
CA GLY A 114 -3.08 10.17 24.33
C GLY A 114 -3.33 11.38 23.44
N THR A 115 -3.06 12.59 23.93
CA THR A 115 -3.23 13.82 23.14
C THR A 115 -2.21 13.94 22.01
N GLY A 116 -1.09 13.21 22.10
CA GLY A 116 -0.06 13.13 21.05
C GLY A 116 -0.40 12.25 19.84
N CYS A 117 -1.49 11.45 19.86
CA CYS A 117 -1.85 10.59 18.72
C CYS A 117 -1.93 11.39 17.40
N ASP A 118 -1.42 10.83 16.30
CA ASP A 118 -1.50 11.46 14.97
C ASP A 118 -2.97 11.65 14.53
N GLY A 119 -3.84 10.73 14.91
CA GLY A 119 -5.28 10.78 14.68
C GLY A 119 -6.00 11.93 15.40
N ASN A 120 -5.38 12.56 16.41
CA ASN A 120 -5.89 13.79 17.04
C ASN A 120 -5.42 15.07 16.32
N GLN A 121 -4.54 14.97 15.32
CA GLN A 121 -3.95 16.14 14.64
C GLN A 121 -4.79 16.58 13.45
N LYS A 122 -5.60 17.63 13.63
CA LYS A 122 -6.36 18.27 12.54
C LYS A 122 -5.43 18.62 11.35
N PRO A 123 -5.82 18.35 10.09
CA PRO A 123 -5.08 18.78 8.91
C PRO A 123 -5.19 20.28 8.67
N ASP A 124 -4.18 20.81 8.01
CA ASP A 124 -4.16 22.18 7.50
C ASP A 124 -5.10 22.31 6.30
N GLY A 125 -5.83 23.42 6.19
CA GLY A 125 -6.76 23.68 5.09
C GLY A 125 -7.95 24.54 5.49
N ALA A 126 -8.80 24.84 4.51
CA ALA A 126 -10.05 25.59 4.73
C ALA A 126 -11.11 24.67 5.35
N ASP A 127 -11.74 25.12 6.44
CA ASP A 127 -12.73 24.33 7.19
C ASP A 127 -14.02 24.07 6.38
N THR A 128 -14.44 22.81 6.32
CA THR A 128 -15.60 22.35 5.53
C THR A 128 -16.88 22.19 6.36
N SER A 129 -16.84 22.39 7.68
CA SER A 129 -18.00 22.20 8.56
C SER A 129 -19.20 23.10 8.20
N THR A 130 -18.94 24.29 7.67
CA THR A 130 -19.97 25.26 7.25
C THR A 130 -20.37 25.17 5.77
N VAL A 131 -19.80 24.25 4.99
CA VAL A 131 -20.17 24.06 3.58
C VAL A 131 -21.59 23.49 3.51
N ALA A 132 -22.39 23.99 2.57
CA ALA A 132 -23.77 23.51 2.38
C ALA A 132 -23.78 22.02 2.03
N ARG A 133 -24.71 21.27 2.64
CA ARG A 133 -24.81 19.81 2.50
C ARG A 133 -26.12 19.36 1.83
N PRO A 134 -26.41 19.80 0.58
CA PRO A 134 -27.56 19.30 -0.15
C PRO A 134 -27.44 17.78 -0.38
N LYS A 135 -28.59 17.12 -0.38
CA LYS A 135 -28.75 15.72 -0.77
C LYS A 135 -29.22 15.72 -2.22
N LEU A 136 -28.36 15.30 -3.13
CA LEU A 136 -28.62 15.27 -4.58
C LEU A 136 -28.83 13.82 -5.02
N GLY A 137 -29.52 13.62 -6.14
CA GLY A 137 -29.90 12.28 -6.60
C GLY A 137 -30.96 11.60 -5.71
N SER A 138 -31.18 10.32 -5.96
CA SER A 138 -32.13 9.44 -5.24
C SER A 138 -31.47 8.52 -4.21
N LEU A 139 -30.13 8.39 -4.24
CA LEU A 139 -29.40 7.49 -3.36
C LEU A 139 -29.52 7.84 -1.88
N GLN A 140 -29.47 6.82 -1.03
CA GLN A 140 -29.58 6.98 0.42
C GLN A 140 -28.39 7.78 1.00
N TYR A 141 -28.71 8.73 1.88
CA TYR A 141 -27.73 9.48 2.67
C TYR A 141 -27.80 9.09 4.16
N GLY A 142 -26.70 8.61 4.73
CA GLY A 142 -26.68 7.93 6.02
C GLY A 142 -27.43 6.60 5.96
N GLY A 143 -28.19 6.28 7.01
CA GLY A 143 -29.04 5.09 7.03
C GLY A 143 -28.28 3.77 7.12
N ALA A 144 -28.91 2.68 6.68
CA ALA A 144 -28.36 1.32 6.79
C ALA A 144 -27.18 1.04 5.84
N GLY A 145 -26.99 1.90 4.83
CA GLY A 145 -25.94 1.81 3.83
C GLY A 145 -26.34 0.99 2.60
N ILE A 146 -25.49 1.09 1.57
CA ILE A 146 -25.65 0.50 0.24
C ILE A 146 -24.63 -0.63 0.10
N TYR A 147 -25.06 -1.83 -0.34
CA TYR A 147 -24.24 -3.04 -0.33
C TYR A 147 -23.92 -3.56 -1.74
N ASP A 148 -24.86 -3.41 -2.66
CA ASP A 148 -24.88 -3.96 -4.01
C ASP A 148 -24.98 -2.84 -5.07
N CYS A 149 -24.61 -3.15 -6.32
CA CYS A 149 -24.79 -2.25 -7.46
C CYS A 149 -26.25 -2.27 -7.97
N GLU A 150 -26.72 -1.15 -8.53
CA GLU A 150 -28.03 -1.08 -9.18
C GLU A 150 -27.98 -1.59 -10.63
N ASN A 151 -26.82 -1.52 -11.28
CA ASN A 151 -26.63 -1.85 -12.69
C ASN A 151 -26.07 -3.28 -12.89
N PRO A 152 -26.80 -4.20 -13.54
CA PRO A 152 -26.27 -5.50 -13.95
C PRO A 152 -25.07 -5.37 -14.91
N GLY A 153 -24.12 -6.28 -14.78
CA GLY A 153 -22.89 -6.31 -15.58
C GLY A 153 -21.79 -5.41 -15.06
N ASP A 154 -22.03 -4.66 -13.97
CA ASP A 154 -21.03 -3.83 -13.32
C ASP A 154 -20.41 -4.51 -12.10
N ILE A 155 -19.08 -4.37 -11.99
CA ILE A 155 -18.34 -4.65 -10.77
C ILE A 155 -17.64 -3.36 -10.34
N ALA A 156 -18.01 -2.85 -9.17
CA ALA A 156 -17.32 -1.74 -8.54
C ALA A 156 -16.17 -2.27 -7.68
N LEU A 157 -14.94 -2.20 -8.22
CA LEU A 157 -13.73 -2.50 -7.47
C LEU A 157 -13.45 -1.34 -6.50
N THR A 158 -13.26 -1.64 -5.22
CA THR A 158 -13.04 -0.62 -4.20
C THR A 158 -11.83 -0.92 -3.33
N PHE A 159 -11.05 0.11 -3.01
CA PHE A 159 -9.81 0.01 -2.24
C PHE A 159 -9.85 0.93 -1.03
N ASP A 160 -9.76 0.33 0.16
CA ASP A 160 -9.77 1.01 1.46
C ASP A 160 -8.35 1.30 1.97
N ASP A 161 -8.27 2.11 3.04
CA ASP A 161 -7.07 2.51 3.79
C ASP A 161 -5.98 3.36 3.08
N GLY A 162 -5.99 3.39 1.75
CA GLY A 162 -5.06 4.15 0.92
C GLY A 162 -5.07 5.69 1.11
N PRO A 163 -4.20 6.41 0.37
CA PRO A 163 -3.10 5.86 -0.42
C PRO A 163 -1.96 5.36 0.47
N TYR A 164 -1.12 4.49 -0.07
CA TYR A 164 0.06 3.90 0.56
C TYR A 164 1.17 3.65 -0.50
N ILE A 165 2.20 2.86 -0.19
CA ILE A 165 3.37 2.70 -1.06
C ILE A 165 3.08 1.93 -2.36
N TYR A 166 2.06 1.07 -2.37
CA TYR A 166 1.69 0.24 -3.53
C TYR A 166 0.66 0.91 -4.46
N THR A 167 -0.01 1.97 -4.00
CA THR A 167 -1.15 2.61 -4.70
C THR A 167 -0.81 3.14 -6.09
N SER A 168 0.41 3.64 -6.32
CA SER A 168 0.79 4.12 -7.66
C SER A 168 0.83 2.98 -8.68
N ASP A 169 1.36 1.82 -8.29
CA ASP A 169 1.47 0.65 -9.16
C ASP A 169 0.07 0.03 -9.40
N LEU A 170 -0.82 0.11 -8.42
CA LEU A 170 -2.24 -0.24 -8.59
C LEU A 170 -2.93 0.64 -9.64
N LEU A 171 -2.67 1.95 -9.65
CA LEU A 171 -3.21 2.86 -10.67
C LEU A 171 -2.66 2.53 -12.07
N ASP A 172 -1.38 2.15 -12.18
CA ASP A 172 -0.80 1.68 -13.45
C ASP A 172 -1.42 0.37 -13.95
N LYS A 173 -1.75 -0.57 -13.05
CA LYS A 173 -2.53 -1.79 -13.38
C LYS A 173 -3.94 -1.45 -13.83
N LEU A 174 -4.72 -0.69 -13.05
CA LEU A 174 -6.10 -0.33 -13.42
C LEU A 174 -6.14 0.36 -14.80
N LYS A 175 -5.18 1.24 -15.07
CA LYS A 175 -4.99 1.91 -16.35
C LYS A 175 -4.68 0.96 -17.52
N SER A 176 -3.84 -0.07 -17.32
CA SER A 176 -3.46 -1.01 -18.39
C SER A 176 -4.63 -1.90 -18.83
N TYR A 177 -5.57 -2.21 -17.92
CA TYR A 177 -6.82 -2.90 -18.25
C TYR A 177 -7.96 -1.94 -18.67
N GLY A 178 -7.76 -0.62 -18.57
CA GLY A 178 -8.82 0.38 -18.82
C GLY A 178 -9.93 0.40 -17.74
N ALA A 179 -9.68 -0.18 -16.57
CA ALA A 179 -10.61 -0.32 -15.47
C ALA A 179 -10.78 0.97 -14.66
N LYS A 180 -11.99 1.19 -14.12
CA LYS A 180 -12.23 2.18 -13.05
C LYS A 180 -12.40 1.48 -11.71
N ALA A 181 -12.24 2.27 -10.65
CA ALA A 181 -12.26 1.82 -9.26
C ALA A 181 -12.63 3.00 -8.35
N THR A 182 -12.92 2.70 -7.07
CA THR A 182 -13.20 3.71 -6.04
C THR A 182 -12.25 3.58 -4.87
N PHE A 183 -11.57 4.66 -4.49
CA PHE A 183 -10.60 4.67 -3.39
C PHE A 183 -11.20 5.36 -2.17
N PHE A 184 -11.39 4.61 -1.07
CA PHE A 184 -11.83 5.13 0.21
C PHE A 184 -10.60 5.54 1.03
N LEU A 185 -10.32 6.83 1.06
CA LEU A 185 -9.05 7.36 1.57
C LEU A 185 -9.09 7.67 3.07
N THR A 186 -8.10 7.17 3.80
CA THR A 186 -7.82 7.60 5.18
C THR A 186 -6.95 8.85 5.19
N GLY A 187 -7.16 9.75 6.17
CA GLY A 187 -6.45 11.01 6.28
C GLY A 187 -5.05 10.93 6.91
N THR A 188 -4.90 10.09 7.94
CA THR A 188 -3.65 9.63 8.55
C THR A 188 -3.87 8.20 9.02
N ASN A 189 -3.01 7.25 8.62
CA ASN A 189 -3.16 5.83 8.93
C ASN A 189 -1.80 5.14 8.81
N LEU A 190 -1.57 4.05 9.54
CA LEU A 190 -0.33 3.24 9.48
C LEU A 190 0.96 4.04 9.72
N GLY A 191 0.88 5.19 10.40
CA GLY A 191 2.00 6.10 10.59
C GLY A 191 2.47 6.81 9.30
N LYS A 192 1.66 6.82 8.24
CA LYS A 192 1.98 7.46 6.94
C LYS A 192 2.01 9.00 6.98
N GLY A 193 1.50 9.59 8.06
CA GLY A 193 1.30 11.03 8.16
C GLY A 193 0.05 11.52 7.42
N LYS A 194 -0.10 12.85 7.34
CA LYS A 194 -1.27 13.49 6.73
C LYS A 194 -1.24 13.35 5.21
N ILE A 195 -2.31 12.86 4.58
CA ILE A 195 -2.40 12.72 3.11
C ILE A 195 -2.24 14.03 2.33
N ASN A 196 -2.42 15.18 2.98
CA ASN A 196 -2.28 16.50 2.38
C ASN A 196 -0.96 17.20 2.72
N ASP A 197 -0.01 16.52 3.37
CA ASP A 197 1.33 17.06 3.61
C ASP A 197 2.08 17.19 2.26
N PRO A 198 2.46 18.42 1.85
CA PRO A 198 3.13 18.67 0.57
C PRO A 198 4.57 18.11 0.50
N ALA A 199 5.14 17.64 1.61
CA ALA A 199 6.41 16.92 1.63
C ALA A 199 6.26 15.42 1.29
N THR A 200 5.03 14.90 1.19
CA THR A 200 4.73 13.50 0.84
C THR A 200 4.28 13.36 -0.61
N ILE A 201 4.26 12.12 -1.12
CA ILE A 201 3.78 11.79 -2.47
C ILE A 201 2.23 11.70 -2.56
N TYR A 202 1.55 11.60 -1.41
CA TYR A 202 0.10 11.36 -1.36
C TYR A 202 -0.76 12.42 -2.06
N PRO A 203 -0.47 13.74 -1.97
CA PRO A 203 -1.20 14.75 -2.74
C PRO A 203 -1.10 14.54 -4.26
N ALA A 204 0.00 13.98 -4.76
CA ALA A 204 0.17 13.69 -6.20
C ALA A 204 -0.58 12.41 -6.61
N ILE A 205 -0.51 11.35 -5.78
CA ILE A 205 -1.26 10.10 -6.01
C ILE A 205 -2.79 10.38 -6.01
N ILE A 206 -3.28 11.19 -5.08
CA ILE A 206 -4.71 11.52 -4.97
C ILE A 206 -5.19 12.36 -6.17
N LYS A 207 -4.35 13.26 -6.71
CA LYS A 207 -4.64 13.94 -7.98
C LYS A 207 -4.66 12.96 -9.14
N ARG A 208 -3.67 12.06 -9.23
CA ARG A 208 -3.59 11.01 -10.25
C ARG A 208 -4.85 10.12 -10.26
N MET A 209 -5.34 9.69 -9.09
CA MET A 209 -6.60 8.92 -8.98
C MET A 209 -7.74 9.61 -9.72
N HIS A 210 -7.97 10.90 -9.46
CA HIS A 210 -9.03 11.66 -10.11
C HIS A 210 -8.73 11.91 -11.60
N GLU A 211 -7.50 12.29 -11.96
CA GLU A 211 -7.09 12.59 -13.33
C GLU A 211 -7.22 11.36 -14.24
N GLU A 212 -6.97 10.15 -13.70
CA GLU A 212 -7.17 8.88 -14.39
C GLU A 212 -8.62 8.37 -14.32
N GLY A 213 -9.53 9.14 -13.72
CA GLY A 213 -10.98 8.92 -13.76
C GLY A 213 -11.52 7.94 -12.71
N HIS A 214 -10.78 7.68 -11.64
CA HIS A 214 -11.26 6.91 -10.49
C HIS A 214 -12.09 7.79 -9.55
N GLN A 215 -13.00 7.17 -8.81
CA GLN A 215 -13.76 7.87 -7.77
C GLN A 215 -12.96 7.92 -6.47
N ILE A 216 -13.00 9.06 -5.79
CA ILE A 216 -12.39 9.27 -4.47
C ILE A 216 -13.52 9.37 -3.44
N ALA A 217 -13.37 8.67 -2.33
CA ALA A 217 -14.32 8.60 -1.24
C ALA A 217 -13.61 8.72 0.12
N SER A 218 -14.36 9.01 1.19
CA SER A 218 -13.81 9.14 2.54
C SER A 218 -13.76 7.80 3.27
N HIS A 219 -12.65 7.52 3.96
CA HIS A 219 -12.55 6.46 4.97
C HIS A 219 -12.22 7.01 6.37
N THR A 220 -12.72 8.22 6.66
CA THR A 220 -12.45 9.01 7.88
C THR A 220 -11.01 9.52 8.00
N TRP A 221 -10.75 10.39 8.97
CA TRP A 221 -9.41 10.92 9.23
C TRP A 221 -8.44 9.82 9.66
N ALA A 222 -8.73 9.09 10.74
CA ALA A 222 -7.74 8.24 11.42
C ALA A 222 -8.14 6.76 11.57
N HIS A 223 -8.95 6.24 10.64
CA HIS A 223 -9.47 4.86 10.62
C HIS A 223 -10.02 4.37 11.98
N GLN A 224 -10.64 5.27 12.74
CA GLN A 224 -11.15 4.95 14.08
C GLN A 224 -12.52 4.27 13.99
N ASN A 225 -12.75 3.29 14.86
CA ASN A 225 -14.06 2.67 15.01
C ASN A 225 -15.07 3.71 15.56
N ALA A 226 -16.10 4.03 14.79
CA ALA A 226 -17.08 5.06 15.12
C ALA A 226 -17.79 4.80 16.48
N SER A 227 -18.00 3.54 16.87
CA SER A 227 -18.62 3.18 18.16
C SER A 227 -17.69 3.38 19.37
N GLN A 228 -16.40 3.69 19.15
CA GLN A 228 -15.43 4.05 20.20
C GLN A 228 -15.17 5.57 20.30
N LEU A 229 -15.82 6.36 19.44
CA LEU A 229 -15.73 7.82 19.41
C LEU A 229 -16.96 8.47 20.03
N THR A 230 -16.80 9.68 20.56
CA THR A 230 -17.95 10.57 20.76
C THR A 230 -18.50 11.05 19.42
N ASN A 231 -19.78 11.42 19.38
CA ASN A 231 -20.43 11.98 18.18
C ASN A 231 -19.66 13.17 17.59
N GLN A 232 -19.04 14.01 18.44
CA GLN A 232 -18.22 15.13 17.99
C GLN A 232 -16.91 14.65 17.35
N GLN A 233 -16.16 13.75 18.00
CA GLN A 233 -14.93 13.20 17.41
C GLN A 233 -15.19 12.49 16.08
N PHE A 234 -16.27 11.72 15.95
CA PHE A 234 -16.60 11.10 14.66
C PHE A 234 -16.95 12.15 13.59
N THR A 235 -17.68 13.20 13.97
CA THR A 235 -17.96 14.34 13.07
C THR A 235 -16.67 15.05 12.65
N ASP A 236 -15.76 15.29 13.59
CA ASP A 236 -14.46 15.91 13.35
C ASP A 236 -13.60 15.03 12.43
N HIS A 237 -13.58 13.71 12.62
CA HIS A 237 -12.86 12.77 11.76
C HIS A 237 -13.39 12.73 10.32
N MET A 238 -14.68 12.99 10.10
CA MET A 238 -15.22 13.19 8.74
C MET A 238 -14.75 14.54 8.19
N VAL A 239 -14.99 15.63 8.90
CA VAL A 239 -14.64 17.00 8.48
C VAL A 239 -13.13 17.17 8.25
N TRP A 240 -12.26 16.50 9.00
CA TRP A 240 -10.82 16.56 8.81
C TRP A 240 -10.38 15.84 7.53
N ASN A 241 -10.98 14.69 7.20
CA ASN A 241 -10.75 14.02 5.92
C ASN A 241 -11.24 14.90 4.75
N GLU A 242 -12.40 15.56 4.89
CA GLU A 242 -12.89 16.55 3.92
C GLU A 242 -11.90 17.71 3.72
N ILE A 243 -11.40 18.33 4.80
CA ILE A 243 -10.42 19.43 4.75
C ILE A 243 -9.16 19.01 3.99
N ALA A 244 -8.64 17.81 4.27
CA ALA A 244 -7.44 17.30 3.62
C ALA A 244 -7.66 17.05 2.12
N ILE A 245 -8.71 16.31 1.74
CA ILE A 245 -9.03 16.05 0.32
C ILE A 245 -9.31 17.36 -0.43
N ASN A 246 -10.08 18.27 0.19
CA ASN A 246 -10.36 19.59 -0.35
C ASN A 246 -9.09 20.44 -0.57
N SER A 247 -8.10 20.35 0.32
CA SER A 247 -6.83 21.07 0.14
C SER A 247 -5.99 20.54 -1.04
N ILE A 248 -6.21 19.29 -1.45
CA ILE A 248 -5.52 18.64 -2.57
C ILE A 248 -6.25 18.91 -3.90
N LEU A 249 -7.59 18.80 -3.91
CA LEU A 249 -8.42 18.78 -5.13
C LEU A 249 -9.29 20.03 -5.34
N GLY A 250 -9.61 20.80 -4.30
CA GLY A 250 -10.55 21.93 -4.33
C GLY A 250 -12.02 21.54 -4.09
N PHE A 251 -12.29 20.26 -3.85
CA PHE A 251 -13.59 19.66 -3.53
C PHE A 251 -13.38 18.39 -2.69
N PHE A 252 -14.45 17.85 -2.11
CA PHE A 252 -14.40 16.70 -1.21
C PHE A 252 -15.60 15.75 -1.41
N PRO A 253 -15.50 14.45 -1.06
CA PRO A 253 -16.48 13.44 -1.49
C PRO A 253 -17.82 13.50 -0.73
N THR A 254 -18.88 13.07 -1.41
CA THR A 254 -20.19 12.69 -0.80
C THR A 254 -20.28 11.20 -0.47
N TYR A 255 -19.29 10.40 -0.87
CA TYR A 255 -19.22 8.96 -0.61
C TYR A 255 -18.28 8.64 0.54
N MET A 256 -18.65 7.70 1.40
CA MET A 256 -17.77 7.16 2.44
C MET A 256 -18.06 5.70 2.77
N ARG A 257 -17.06 5.01 3.32
CA ARG A 257 -17.20 3.69 3.93
C ARG A 257 -16.77 3.79 5.40
N PRO A 258 -17.55 3.27 6.36
CA PRO A 258 -17.15 3.28 7.77
C PRO A 258 -16.01 2.28 8.05
N PRO A 259 -14.94 2.67 8.76
CA PRO A 259 -13.92 1.77 9.26
C PRO A 259 -14.50 0.51 9.91
N TYR A 260 -13.89 -0.65 9.64
CA TYR A 260 -14.34 -1.97 10.11
C TYR A 260 -15.78 -2.37 9.70
N SER A 261 -16.40 -1.63 8.77
CA SER A 261 -17.84 -1.72 8.45
C SER A 261 -18.78 -1.46 9.63
N ILE A 262 -18.34 -0.70 10.65
CA ILE A 262 -19.13 -0.42 11.87
C ILE A 262 -19.71 0.99 11.81
N CYS A 263 -21.03 1.08 11.68
CA CYS A 263 -21.78 2.33 11.79
C CYS A 263 -23.18 2.08 12.38
N GLU A 264 -23.32 2.36 13.67
CA GLU A 264 -24.59 2.27 14.40
C GLU A 264 -25.47 3.52 14.18
N SER A 265 -26.71 3.51 14.67
CA SER A 265 -27.72 4.55 14.41
C SER A 265 -27.24 6.00 14.61
N ASN A 266 -26.40 6.27 15.61
CA ASN A 266 -25.78 7.59 15.82
C ASN A 266 -24.82 7.96 14.68
N CYS A 267 -23.92 7.05 14.29
CA CYS A 267 -23.03 7.21 13.14
C CYS A 267 -23.84 7.43 11.85
N GLN A 268 -24.86 6.61 11.62
CA GLN A 268 -25.74 6.71 10.44
C GLN A 268 -26.48 8.06 10.38
N SER A 269 -26.93 8.58 11.52
CA SER A 269 -27.58 9.89 11.63
C SER A 269 -26.59 11.05 11.41
N ILE A 270 -25.36 10.94 11.93
CA ILE A 270 -24.29 11.91 11.68
C ILE A 270 -23.95 11.95 10.19
N LEU A 271 -23.75 10.80 9.56
CA LEU A 271 -23.48 10.71 8.11
C LEU A 271 -24.65 11.21 7.28
N SER A 272 -25.90 10.97 7.69
CA SER A 272 -27.07 11.57 7.03
C SER A 272 -27.09 13.10 7.16
N THR A 273 -26.60 13.65 8.27
CA THR A 273 -26.52 15.11 8.51
C THR A 273 -25.36 15.74 7.75
N LEU A 274 -24.22 15.04 7.70
CA LEU A 274 -23.05 15.40 6.89
C LEU A 274 -23.26 15.15 5.39
N GLY A 275 -24.38 14.54 4.99
CA GLY A 275 -24.72 14.29 3.61
C GLY A 275 -23.75 13.33 2.93
N TYR A 276 -23.50 12.18 3.57
CA TYR A 276 -22.72 11.08 3.02
C TYR A 276 -23.58 9.90 2.56
N HIS A 277 -23.29 9.35 1.40
CA HIS A 277 -23.65 7.98 1.01
C HIS A 277 -22.75 7.01 1.81
N VAL A 278 -23.35 5.99 2.42
CA VAL A 278 -22.64 5.00 3.26
C VAL A 278 -22.51 3.71 2.46
N ILE A 279 -21.29 3.37 2.07
CA ILE A 279 -21.00 2.27 1.16
C ILE A 279 -20.42 1.07 1.90
N TYR A 280 -20.98 -0.09 1.66
CA TYR A 280 -20.50 -1.40 2.08
C TYR A 280 -20.05 -2.18 0.84
N PHE A 281 -20.32 -3.48 0.80
CA PHE A 281 -19.92 -4.42 -0.25
C PHE A 281 -20.75 -5.70 -0.11
N ASP A 282 -20.91 -6.44 -1.21
CA ASP A 282 -21.53 -7.77 -1.24
C ASP A 282 -20.52 -8.87 -1.64
N LEU A 283 -19.35 -8.49 -2.16
CA LEU A 283 -18.21 -9.36 -2.42
C LEU A 283 -16.98 -8.92 -1.62
N ASP A 284 -16.55 -9.76 -0.68
CA ASP A 284 -15.34 -9.58 0.12
C ASP A 284 -14.43 -10.78 -0.11
N THR A 285 -13.29 -10.53 -0.76
CA THR A 285 -12.27 -11.53 -1.08
C THR A 285 -11.31 -11.80 0.09
N GLU A 286 -11.44 -11.06 1.20
CA GLU A 286 -10.65 -11.18 2.42
C GLU A 286 -9.13 -11.11 2.17
N GLY A 287 -8.66 -10.34 1.18
CA GLY A 287 -7.23 -10.20 0.86
C GLY A 287 -6.37 -9.68 2.01
N TYR A 288 -6.97 -8.91 2.93
CA TYR A 288 -6.36 -8.44 4.18
C TYR A 288 -6.14 -9.55 5.23
N LEU A 289 -6.80 -10.72 5.11
CA LEU A 289 -6.53 -11.92 5.91
C LEU A 289 -5.50 -12.85 5.27
N HIS A 290 -5.27 -12.70 3.97
CA HIS A 290 -4.51 -13.60 3.12
C HIS A 290 -3.33 -12.87 2.43
N ASP A 291 -2.64 -12.00 3.17
CA ASP A 291 -1.67 -11.04 2.61
C ASP A 291 -0.25 -11.61 2.37
N SER A 292 -0.08 -12.93 2.45
CA SER A 292 1.13 -13.67 2.11
C SER A 292 1.07 -14.28 0.69
N VAL A 293 2.22 -14.63 0.11
CA VAL A 293 2.30 -15.25 -1.23
C VAL A 293 1.57 -16.59 -1.27
N GLU A 294 1.62 -17.32 -0.16
CA GLU A 294 1.00 -18.63 0.02
C GLU A 294 -0.51 -18.55 0.27
N ASP A 295 -0.96 -17.59 1.09
CA ASP A 295 -2.37 -17.53 1.53
C ASP A 295 -3.29 -16.86 0.51
N ILE A 296 -2.78 -15.92 -0.31
CA ILE A 296 -3.58 -15.10 -1.26
C ILE A 296 -4.36 -15.92 -2.29
N GLN A 297 -4.00 -17.18 -2.53
CA GLN A 297 -4.81 -18.10 -3.33
C GLN A 297 -6.23 -18.26 -2.74
N THR A 298 -6.38 -18.24 -1.42
CA THR A 298 -7.69 -18.28 -0.75
C THR A 298 -8.61 -17.13 -1.19
N SER A 299 -8.04 -15.94 -1.41
CA SER A 299 -8.80 -14.77 -1.89
C SER A 299 -9.22 -14.90 -3.36
N LYS A 300 -8.42 -15.58 -4.17
CA LYS A 300 -8.76 -15.93 -5.56
C LYS A 300 -9.86 -16.99 -5.60
N ASP A 301 -9.76 -18.02 -4.77
CA ASP A 301 -10.79 -19.06 -4.64
C ASP A 301 -12.14 -18.45 -4.21
N ILE A 302 -12.15 -17.47 -3.31
CA ILE A 302 -13.36 -16.72 -2.92
C ILE A 302 -13.92 -15.88 -4.07
N TRP A 303 -13.06 -15.26 -4.88
CA TRP A 303 -13.48 -14.53 -6.07
C TRP A 303 -14.11 -15.46 -7.11
N ASP A 304 -13.47 -16.59 -7.40
CA ASP A 304 -13.96 -17.57 -8.36
C ASP A 304 -15.30 -18.18 -7.90
N ASP A 305 -15.42 -18.57 -6.62
CA ASP A 305 -16.69 -19.03 -6.01
C ASP A 305 -17.86 -18.03 -6.19
N ALA A 306 -17.56 -16.74 -6.37
CA ALA A 306 -18.56 -15.68 -6.56
C ALA A 306 -18.86 -15.38 -8.03
N VAL A 307 -17.86 -15.45 -8.92
CA VAL A 307 -17.95 -14.99 -10.32
C VAL A 307 -18.13 -16.16 -11.30
N ASP A 308 -17.56 -17.34 -11.04
CA ASP A 308 -17.73 -18.51 -11.91
C ASP A 308 -19.18 -19.00 -11.92
N GLY A 309 -19.81 -18.90 -13.10
CA GLY A 309 -21.22 -19.26 -13.28
C GLY A 309 -22.22 -18.16 -12.90
N SER A 310 -21.76 -16.96 -12.55
CA SER A 310 -22.59 -15.74 -12.52
C SER A 310 -22.98 -15.31 -13.95
N ASP A 311 -24.03 -14.49 -14.09
CA ASP A 311 -24.48 -13.96 -15.39
C ASP A 311 -24.43 -12.42 -15.40
N PRO A 312 -23.50 -11.77 -16.13
CA PRO A 312 -23.41 -10.31 -16.19
C PRO A 312 -24.63 -9.64 -16.85
N ALA A 313 -25.55 -10.40 -17.47
CA ALA A 313 -26.84 -9.85 -17.91
C ALA A 313 -27.82 -9.61 -16.74
N SER A 314 -27.53 -10.14 -15.54
CA SER A 314 -28.43 -10.06 -14.39
C SER A 314 -27.74 -9.78 -13.04
N ASP A 315 -26.47 -10.13 -12.89
CA ASP A 315 -25.66 -10.02 -11.68
C ASP A 315 -24.67 -8.85 -11.76
N SER A 316 -24.16 -8.44 -10.60
CA SER A 316 -23.30 -7.27 -10.39
C SER A 316 -22.73 -7.35 -8.98
N TYR A 317 -21.58 -6.74 -8.73
CA TYR A 317 -20.90 -6.85 -7.42
C TYR A 317 -20.28 -5.51 -6.99
N LEU A 318 -20.38 -5.20 -5.70
CA LEU A 318 -19.61 -4.15 -5.06
C LEU A 318 -18.53 -4.83 -4.22
N GLN A 319 -17.30 -4.79 -4.72
CA GLN A 319 -16.19 -5.59 -4.23
C GLN A 319 -15.24 -4.75 -3.36
N ILE A 320 -14.75 -5.31 -2.25
CA ILE A 320 -13.79 -4.66 -1.34
C ILE A 320 -12.40 -5.32 -1.36
N GLU A 321 -11.37 -4.50 -1.50
CA GLU A 321 -9.98 -4.80 -1.16
C GLU A 321 -9.31 -3.61 -0.45
N HIS A 322 -8.03 -3.75 -0.08
CA HIS A 322 -7.26 -2.69 0.57
C HIS A 322 -5.89 -2.52 -0.12
N ASP A 323 -5.61 -1.35 -0.70
CA ASP A 323 -4.39 -1.10 -1.49
C ASP A 323 -3.11 -0.92 -0.66
N ILE A 324 -3.22 -1.14 0.65
CA ILE A 324 -2.11 -1.15 1.61
C ILE A 324 -1.36 -2.49 1.67
N HIS A 325 -1.91 -3.58 1.11
CA HIS A 325 -1.29 -4.91 1.11
C HIS A 325 -0.63 -5.24 -0.24
N GLU A 326 0.59 -5.79 -0.16
CA GLU A 326 1.42 -6.10 -1.33
C GLU A 326 0.76 -7.13 -2.27
N GLN A 327 0.27 -8.24 -1.70
CA GLN A 327 -0.35 -9.32 -2.49
C GLN A 327 -1.69 -8.92 -3.10
N VAL A 328 -2.42 -8.01 -2.46
CA VAL A 328 -3.65 -7.44 -3.02
C VAL A 328 -3.33 -6.69 -4.31
N VAL A 329 -2.32 -5.81 -4.30
CA VAL A 329 -1.95 -5.00 -5.47
C VAL A 329 -1.24 -5.81 -6.56
N TYR A 330 -0.25 -6.64 -6.22
CA TYR A 330 0.60 -7.29 -7.23
C TYR A 330 0.14 -8.68 -7.68
N ASN A 331 -0.81 -9.32 -6.98
CA ASN A 331 -1.19 -10.71 -7.25
C ASN A 331 -2.72 -10.86 -7.43
N LEU A 332 -3.53 -10.40 -6.47
CA LEU A 332 -4.98 -10.53 -6.52
C LEU A 332 -5.63 -9.60 -7.54
N THR A 333 -5.17 -8.34 -7.64
CA THR A 333 -5.79 -7.35 -8.55
C THR A 333 -5.73 -7.77 -10.03
N ASP A 334 -4.58 -8.25 -10.53
CA ASP A 334 -4.49 -8.73 -11.93
C ASP A 334 -5.37 -9.95 -12.18
N TYR A 335 -5.52 -10.83 -11.18
CA TYR A 335 -6.40 -11.99 -11.25
C TYR A 335 -7.86 -11.57 -11.37
N ILE A 336 -8.31 -10.70 -10.48
CA ILE A 336 -9.66 -10.11 -10.46
C ILE A 336 -9.98 -9.41 -11.78
N LEU A 337 -9.07 -8.53 -12.26
CA LEU A 337 -9.24 -7.81 -13.52
C LEU A 337 -9.32 -8.77 -14.72
N THR A 338 -8.43 -9.76 -14.79
CA THR A 338 -8.44 -10.77 -15.88
C THR A 338 -9.75 -11.56 -15.87
N SER A 339 -10.19 -12.02 -14.70
CA SER A 339 -11.40 -12.83 -14.53
C SER A 339 -12.67 -12.03 -14.85
N LEU A 340 -12.84 -10.81 -14.31
CA LEU A 340 -14.06 -10.01 -14.55
C LEU A 340 -14.26 -9.66 -16.03
N PHE A 341 -13.18 -9.31 -16.75
CA PHE A 341 -13.29 -8.98 -18.18
C PHE A 341 -13.49 -10.24 -19.04
N ALA A 342 -12.92 -11.38 -18.65
CA ALA A 342 -13.18 -12.66 -19.31
C ALA A 342 -14.65 -13.13 -19.11
N ALA A 343 -15.22 -12.88 -17.93
CA ALA A 343 -16.62 -13.15 -17.63
C ALA A 343 -17.60 -12.14 -18.27
N GLY A 344 -17.11 -11.01 -18.80
CA GLY A 344 -17.91 -10.02 -19.53
C GLY A 344 -18.46 -8.86 -18.68
N TYR A 345 -17.98 -8.71 -17.44
CA TYR A 345 -18.30 -7.57 -16.57
C TYR A 345 -17.52 -6.30 -16.96
N ARG A 346 -17.97 -5.15 -16.43
CA ARG A 346 -17.27 -3.86 -16.50
C ARG A 346 -16.73 -3.47 -15.12
N ALA A 347 -15.46 -3.07 -15.06
CA ALA A 347 -14.89 -2.47 -13.85
C ALA A 347 -15.21 -0.96 -13.81
N VAL A 348 -16.11 -0.56 -12.91
CA VAL A 348 -16.68 0.80 -12.82
C VAL A 348 -16.41 1.47 -11.46
N THR A 349 -16.67 2.76 -11.35
CA THR A 349 -16.75 3.46 -10.05
C THR A 349 -18.03 3.07 -9.29
N VAL A 350 -18.07 3.25 -7.97
CA VAL A 350 -19.27 3.00 -7.15
C VAL A 350 -20.42 3.93 -7.59
N GLY A 351 -20.13 5.18 -7.94
CA GLY A 351 -21.10 6.11 -8.47
C GLY A 351 -21.76 5.61 -9.77
N GLU A 352 -20.98 5.12 -10.73
CA GLU A 352 -21.49 4.50 -11.95
C GLU A 352 -22.29 3.23 -11.68
N CYS A 353 -21.81 2.35 -10.79
CA CYS A 353 -22.47 1.10 -10.39
C CYS A 353 -23.83 1.34 -9.72
N LEU A 354 -24.02 2.51 -9.09
CA LEU A 354 -25.26 2.98 -8.47
C LEU A 354 -26.05 3.98 -9.35
N GLY A 355 -25.64 4.19 -10.60
CA GLY A 355 -26.33 5.10 -11.54
C GLY A 355 -26.33 6.59 -11.16
N ASP A 356 -25.48 7.02 -10.21
CA ASP A 356 -25.40 8.41 -9.76
C ASP A 356 -24.49 9.25 -10.67
N PRO A 357 -24.96 10.37 -11.25
CA PRO A 357 -24.14 11.25 -12.07
C PRO A 357 -22.90 11.79 -11.32
N SER A 358 -21.77 11.93 -12.00
CA SER A 358 -20.50 12.32 -11.36
C SER A 358 -20.49 13.72 -10.74
N GLU A 359 -21.45 14.58 -11.12
CA GLU A 359 -21.70 15.86 -10.47
C GLU A 359 -22.15 15.73 -9.00
N ASN A 360 -22.71 14.57 -8.60
CA ASN A 360 -23.20 14.32 -7.25
C ASN A 360 -22.14 13.70 -6.32
N TRP A 361 -21.05 13.15 -6.86
CA TRP A 361 -20.02 12.43 -6.10
C TRP A 361 -19.19 13.33 -5.17
N TYR A 362 -19.21 14.64 -5.39
CA TYR A 362 -18.36 15.61 -4.70
C TYR A 362 -19.10 16.90 -4.32
N ARG A 363 -18.59 17.58 -3.29
CA ARG A 363 -19.02 18.91 -2.85
C ARG A 363 -17.90 19.91 -3.15
N THR A 364 -18.24 21.05 -3.74
CA THR A 364 -17.32 22.17 -3.94
C THR A 364 -16.75 22.67 -2.61
N GLY A 365 -15.46 22.99 -2.59
CA GLY A 365 -14.78 23.50 -1.39
C GLY A 365 -15.28 24.87 -0.90
N PRO A 366 -14.95 25.27 0.34
CA PRO A 366 -15.30 26.58 0.91
C PRO A 366 -14.81 27.77 0.08
N THR A 367 -13.75 27.58 -0.71
CA THR A 367 -13.14 28.58 -1.59
C THR A 367 -13.79 28.69 -2.96
N GLY A 368 -14.84 27.91 -3.25
CA GLY A 368 -15.56 27.95 -4.53
C GLY A 368 -14.81 27.29 -5.69
N GLY A 369 -13.86 26.38 -5.40
CA GLY A 369 -13.29 25.51 -6.42
C GLY A 369 -14.41 24.69 -7.08
N GLY A 370 -14.50 24.76 -8.41
CA GLY A 370 -15.46 23.95 -9.15
C GLY A 370 -15.07 22.48 -9.09
N VAL A 371 -16.01 21.61 -8.72
CA VAL A 371 -15.92 20.19 -9.08
C VAL A 371 -15.83 20.15 -10.61
N PRO A 372 -14.83 19.50 -11.21
CA PRO A 372 -14.76 19.35 -12.65
C PRO A 372 -16.00 18.59 -13.13
N SER A 373 -16.99 19.30 -13.69
CA SER A 373 -18.08 18.68 -14.46
C SER A 373 -17.50 18.27 -15.82
N GLY A 374 -16.68 17.24 -15.74
CA GLY A 374 -16.07 16.52 -16.83
C GLY A 374 -16.61 15.11 -16.76
N SER A 375 -17.56 14.81 -17.64
CA SER A 375 -17.93 13.44 -17.94
C SER A 375 -16.66 12.62 -18.17
N VAL A 376 -16.39 11.66 -17.30
CA VAL A 376 -15.70 10.44 -17.73
C VAL A 376 -16.65 9.86 -18.78
N ALA A 377 -16.36 10.14 -20.06
CA ALA A 377 -17.26 9.78 -21.13
C ALA A 377 -17.42 8.26 -21.11
N PRO A 378 -18.64 7.72 -20.98
CA PRO A 378 -18.83 6.28 -21.03
C PRO A 378 -18.24 5.77 -22.34
N PRO A 379 -17.44 4.69 -22.34
CA PRO A 379 -17.09 4.03 -23.59
C PRO A 379 -18.40 3.70 -24.28
N THR A 380 -18.58 4.23 -25.49
CA THR A 380 -19.87 4.19 -26.18
C THR A 380 -20.09 2.80 -26.78
N SER A 381 -20.41 1.84 -25.92
CA SER A 381 -20.58 0.42 -26.25
C SER A 381 -21.91 0.15 -26.97
N THR A 382 -22.12 0.82 -28.10
CA THR A 382 -23.00 0.34 -29.18
C THR A 382 -22.17 -0.41 -30.21
N SER A 383 -21.52 -1.49 -29.76
CA SER A 383 -20.99 -2.53 -30.64
C SER A 383 -21.62 -3.87 -30.24
N ILE A 384 -22.45 -4.40 -31.15
CA ILE A 384 -23.01 -5.75 -31.07
C ILE A 384 -21.86 -6.75 -30.84
N PRO A 385 -21.96 -7.70 -29.89
CA PRO A 385 -20.87 -8.62 -29.59
C PRO A 385 -20.53 -9.46 -30.84
N PRO A 386 -19.26 -9.46 -31.30
CA PRO A 386 -18.84 -10.33 -32.37
C PRO A 386 -18.84 -11.78 -31.88
N THR A 387 -19.43 -12.68 -32.66
CA THR A 387 -19.45 -14.12 -32.37
C THR A 387 -18.04 -14.70 -32.42
N GLY A 388 -17.53 -15.13 -31.27
CA GLY A 388 -16.34 -15.97 -31.13
C GLY A 388 -15.01 -15.22 -30.99
N PRO A 389 -14.04 -15.81 -30.25
CA PRO A 389 -12.78 -15.13 -29.93
C PRO A 389 -11.84 -15.12 -31.14
N THR A 390 -11.89 -14.05 -31.94
CA THR A 390 -10.80 -13.74 -32.87
C THR A 390 -9.79 -12.85 -32.17
N ARG A 391 -8.72 -13.46 -31.66
CA ARG A 391 -7.57 -12.81 -30.99
C ARG A 391 -7.02 -11.68 -31.87
N THR A 392 -7.51 -10.47 -31.64
CA THR A 392 -7.06 -9.25 -32.32
C THR A 392 -6.22 -8.49 -31.33
N THR A 393 -4.91 -8.65 -31.41
CA THR A 393 -3.93 -7.93 -30.60
C THR A 393 -4.00 -6.45 -30.95
N ILE A 394 -4.72 -5.67 -30.14
CA ILE A 394 -4.54 -4.22 -30.10
C ILE A 394 -3.21 -3.98 -29.39
N SER A 395 -2.15 -3.89 -30.19
CA SER A 395 -0.83 -3.52 -29.69
C SER A 395 -0.83 -2.04 -29.36
N VAL A 396 -1.12 -1.70 -28.11
CA VAL A 396 -0.58 -0.46 -27.54
C VAL A 396 0.92 -0.67 -27.45
N GLU A 397 1.70 0.23 -28.06
CA GLU A 397 3.15 0.14 -28.06
C GLU A 397 3.67 0.25 -26.61
N PRO A 398 4.41 -0.74 -26.08
CA PRO A 398 4.92 -0.64 -24.72
C PRO A 398 5.94 0.49 -24.68
N THR A 399 5.89 1.35 -23.66
CA THR A 399 6.78 2.52 -23.51
C THR A 399 8.27 2.16 -23.31
N ARG A 400 8.61 0.87 -23.41
CA ARG A 400 9.95 0.31 -23.26
C ARG A 400 10.03 -1.03 -24.00
N THR A 401 10.53 -1.01 -25.23
CA THR A 401 10.89 -2.21 -26.01
C THR A 401 12.41 -2.37 -26.05
N GLY A 402 12.98 -3.38 -25.39
CA GLY A 402 14.43 -3.54 -25.33
C GLY A 402 14.92 -4.54 -24.29
N PRO A 403 16.24 -4.77 -24.21
CA PRO A 403 16.86 -5.51 -23.11
C PRO A 403 16.65 -4.79 -21.77
N SER A 404 16.63 -5.55 -20.68
CA SER A 404 16.55 -5.00 -19.32
C SER A 404 17.83 -4.28 -18.91
N ASP A 405 17.68 -3.04 -18.43
CA ASP A 405 18.76 -2.20 -17.89
C ASP A 405 18.87 -2.28 -16.35
N ASP A 406 17.87 -2.86 -15.66
CA ASP A 406 17.71 -2.83 -14.20
C ASP A 406 17.37 -4.20 -13.58
N GLY A 407 17.40 -5.27 -14.39
CA GLY A 407 17.05 -6.63 -13.99
C GLY A 407 15.55 -6.93 -13.93
N ARG A 408 14.66 -6.01 -14.35
CA ARG A 408 13.21 -6.24 -14.47
C ARG A 408 12.80 -6.56 -15.90
N CYS A 409 11.70 -7.30 -16.07
CA CYS A 409 11.23 -7.77 -17.38
C CYS A 409 9.71 -7.94 -17.45
N GLY A 410 9.21 -8.15 -18.67
CA GLY A 410 7.78 -8.07 -18.99
C GLY A 410 7.44 -6.74 -19.66
N ASN A 411 6.19 -6.61 -20.13
CA ASN A 411 5.65 -5.37 -20.73
C ASN A 411 6.57 -4.70 -21.77
N GLY A 412 7.18 -5.47 -22.67
CA GLY A 412 8.09 -4.98 -23.71
C GLY A 412 9.58 -5.18 -23.42
N ILE A 413 9.96 -5.43 -22.16
CA ILE A 413 11.36 -5.61 -21.76
C ILE A 413 11.75 -7.09 -21.67
N THR A 414 12.86 -7.44 -22.33
CA THR A 414 13.42 -8.79 -22.38
C THR A 414 14.69 -8.94 -21.54
N CYS A 415 14.89 -10.13 -21.00
CA CYS A 415 16.12 -10.54 -20.33
C CYS A 415 17.19 -11.05 -21.31
N ALA A 416 16.79 -11.39 -22.55
CA ALA A 416 17.70 -11.96 -23.54
C ALA A 416 18.87 -11.01 -23.86
N GLY A 417 20.10 -11.48 -23.63
CA GLY A 417 21.33 -10.71 -23.86
C GLY A 417 21.71 -9.71 -22.76
N THR A 418 21.00 -9.71 -21.62
CA THR A 418 21.32 -8.88 -20.45
C THR A 418 22.32 -9.57 -19.52
N GLU A 419 23.04 -8.81 -18.70
CA GLU A 419 23.93 -9.37 -17.66
C GLU A 419 23.15 -9.98 -16.48
N PHE A 420 21.88 -9.60 -16.33
CA PHE A 420 20.99 -10.08 -15.26
C PHE A 420 20.54 -11.53 -15.47
N GLY A 421 20.65 -12.06 -16.70
CA GLY A 421 20.35 -13.44 -17.05
C GLY A 421 19.41 -13.57 -18.22
N SER A 422 19.32 -14.74 -18.86
CA SER A 422 18.54 -14.92 -20.09
C SER A 422 17.04 -15.11 -19.88
N CYS A 423 16.62 -15.47 -18.67
CA CYS A 423 15.24 -15.82 -18.37
C CYS A 423 14.49 -14.70 -17.64
N CYS A 424 13.26 -14.40 -18.08
CA CYS A 424 12.31 -13.59 -17.33
C CYS A 424 11.42 -14.49 -16.46
N SER A 425 11.57 -14.42 -15.15
CA SER A 425 10.70 -15.15 -14.21
C SER A 425 9.25 -14.68 -14.27
N VAL A 426 8.30 -15.52 -13.81
CA VAL A 426 6.90 -15.11 -13.58
C VAL A 426 6.76 -13.86 -12.69
N PHE A 427 7.75 -13.57 -11.86
CA PHE A 427 7.80 -12.43 -10.94
C PHE A 427 8.30 -11.12 -11.60
N GLY A 428 8.60 -11.12 -12.90
CA GLY A 428 9.03 -9.93 -13.63
C GLY A 428 10.51 -9.55 -13.42
N TYR A 429 11.36 -10.53 -13.07
CA TYR A 429 12.80 -10.34 -12.89
C TYR A 429 13.63 -11.25 -13.79
N CYS A 430 14.75 -10.71 -14.29
CA CYS A 430 15.76 -11.43 -15.06
C CYS A 430 16.66 -12.29 -14.18
N GLY A 431 17.02 -13.48 -14.68
CA GLY A 431 17.89 -14.42 -13.98
C GLY A 431 18.33 -15.62 -14.82
N VAL A 432 19.07 -16.52 -14.17
CA VAL A 432 19.56 -17.80 -14.70
C VAL A 432 19.42 -18.91 -13.66
N GLY A 433 19.40 -20.17 -14.13
CA GLY A 433 19.33 -21.36 -13.28
C GLY A 433 17.93 -21.69 -12.78
N ASP A 434 17.82 -22.77 -12.00
CA ASP A 434 16.54 -23.41 -11.65
C ASP A 434 15.54 -22.48 -10.94
N SER A 435 16.00 -21.46 -10.22
CA SER A 435 15.15 -20.44 -9.59
C SER A 435 14.31 -19.64 -10.59
N PHE A 436 14.73 -19.58 -11.85
CA PHE A 436 14.07 -18.88 -12.95
C PHE A 436 13.60 -19.86 -14.05
N CYS A 437 14.25 -21.01 -14.16
CA CYS A 437 14.06 -21.98 -15.25
C CYS A 437 13.38 -23.30 -14.87
N SER A 438 13.03 -23.51 -13.59
CA SER A 438 12.24 -24.69 -13.21
C SER A 438 10.83 -24.63 -13.79
N ILE A 439 10.18 -25.80 -13.89
CA ILE A 439 8.79 -25.94 -14.36
C ILE A 439 7.80 -25.20 -13.43
N GLU A 440 8.14 -25.01 -12.16
CA GLU A 440 7.30 -24.32 -11.16
C GLU A 440 7.44 -22.79 -11.22
N ASN A 441 8.63 -22.25 -11.54
CA ASN A 441 8.91 -20.81 -11.60
C ASN A 441 8.88 -20.25 -13.04
N GLY A 442 8.25 -20.99 -13.96
CA GLY A 442 8.50 -21.03 -15.39
C GLY A 442 8.81 -19.71 -16.10
N CYS A 443 9.86 -19.75 -16.93
CA CYS A 443 10.30 -18.62 -17.73
C CYS A 443 9.19 -18.09 -18.67
N GLN A 444 8.95 -16.78 -18.67
CA GLN A 444 8.04 -16.11 -19.59
C GLN A 444 8.63 -16.10 -21.01
N PRO A 445 8.11 -16.89 -21.96
CA PRO A 445 8.76 -17.12 -23.26
C PRO A 445 8.75 -15.90 -24.18
N ASP A 446 7.86 -14.94 -23.92
CA ASP A 446 7.80 -13.66 -24.65
C ASP A 446 8.92 -12.69 -24.23
N TRP A 447 9.49 -12.88 -23.03
CA TRP A 447 10.41 -11.92 -22.37
C TRP A 447 11.75 -12.53 -21.93
N GLY A 448 11.94 -13.84 -22.07
CA GLY A 448 13.20 -14.51 -21.80
C GLY A 448 13.18 -15.97 -22.23
N ALA A 449 14.33 -16.62 -22.16
CA ALA A 449 14.47 -18.03 -22.51
C ALA A 449 15.41 -18.77 -21.55
N CYS A 450 15.09 -20.02 -21.30
CA CYS A 450 15.95 -20.99 -20.64
C CYS A 450 16.60 -21.88 -21.69
N GLY A 451 17.92 -22.01 -21.65
CA GLY A 451 18.67 -22.84 -22.57
C GLY A 451 20.08 -23.13 -22.05
N ASP A 452 20.52 -24.36 -22.25
CA ASP A 452 21.88 -24.80 -21.95
C ASP A 452 22.84 -24.32 -23.06
N GLU A 453 23.30 -23.06 -23.00
CA GLU A 453 24.61 -22.58 -23.50
C GLU A 453 24.73 -21.04 -23.45
N VAL A 454 25.41 -20.50 -22.44
CA VAL A 454 26.39 -19.40 -22.64
C VAL A 454 27.59 -19.68 -21.73
N THR A 455 28.78 -19.71 -22.31
CA THR A 455 30.05 -20.03 -21.63
C THR A 455 30.68 -18.81 -20.97
N GLU A 456 31.50 -19.03 -19.92
CA GLU A 456 32.26 -17.96 -19.26
C GLU A 456 33.12 -17.14 -20.25
N PRO A 457 33.22 -15.81 -20.11
CA PRO A 457 34.11 -14.99 -20.93
C PRO A 457 35.57 -15.23 -20.54
N THR A 458 36.25 -16.08 -21.30
CA THR A 458 37.68 -16.36 -21.12
C THR A 458 38.54 -15.20 -21.62
N SER A 459 39.52 -14.81 -20.81
CA SER A 459 40.49 -13.77 -21.17
C SER A 459 41.47 -14.25 -22.24
N SER A 460 41.52 -13.56 -23.39
CA SER A 460 42.73 -13.21 -24.18
C SER A 460 42.45 -13.02 -25.68
N ALA A 461 42.76 -11.83 -26.24
CA ALA A 461 43.44 -11.67 -27.54
C ALA A 461 43.74 -10.18 -27.84
N GLN A 462 44.95 -9.90 -28.35
CA GLN A 462 45.36 -8.56 -28.82
C GLN A 462 44.82 -8.22 -30.22
N PRO A 463 44.66 -6.92 -30.57
CA PRO A 463 44.59 -6.46 -31.96
C PRO A 463 45.99 -6.38 -32.63
N PRO A 464 46.07 -6.42 -33.98
CA PRO A 464 47.32 -6.65 -34.73
C PRO A 464 48.13 -5.38 -35.10
N SER A 465 49.43 -5.56 -35.37
CA SER A 465 50.42 -4.51 -35.62
C SER A 465 50.63 -4.11 -37.09
N SER A 466 50.95 -2.82 -37.30
CA SER A 466 51.72 -2.24 -38.41
C SER A 466 52.28 -0.86 -37.97
N VAL A 467 53.38 -0.29 -38.48
CA VAL A 467 54.47 -0.77 -39.36
C VAL A 467 55.81 -0.08 -38.95
N PRO A 468 57.01 -0.65 -39.22
CA PRO A 468 58.29 -0.20 -38.63
C PRO A 468 59.15 0.64 -39.62
N PRO A 469 60.46 0.90 -39.41
CA PRO A 469 61.29 1.09 -38.18
C PRO A 469 62.16 2.39 -38.21
N THR A 470 62.88 2.74 -37.13
CA THR A 470 64.37 2.93 -37.15
C THR A 470 65.05 3.19 -35.78
N SER A 471 66.16 2.47 -35.57
CA SER A 471 67.45 2.88 -34.92
C SER A 471 67.58 3.35 -33.45
N SER A 472 67.97 2.40 -32.59
CA SER A 472 69.21 2.37 -31.76
C SER A 472 69.65 3.54 -30.85
N VAL A 473 69.97 3.26 -29.57
CA VAL A 473 71.36 3.06 -29.04
C VAL A 473 71.30 2.64 -27.54
N GLN A 474 72.40 2.07 -27.01
CA GLN A 474 72.55 1.35 -25.72
C GLN A 474 73.06 2.21 -24.52
N PRO A 475 73.27 1.65 -23.29
CA PRO A 475 73.33 2.37 -21.99
C PRO A 475 74.80 2.61 -21.51
N PRO A 476 75.15 2.86 -20.21
CA PRO A 476 75.14 1.82 -19.12
C PRO A 476 75.09 2.28 -17.61
N THR A 477 75.03 1.31 -16.67
CA THR A 477 75.70 1.26 -15.31
C THR A 477 75.39 2.30 -14.19
N SER A 478 75.54 2.07 -12.87
CA SER A 478 75.70 0.85 -12.00
C SER A 478 75.77 1.20 -10.48
N SER A 479 75.84 0.15 -9.63
CA SER A 479 76.56 0.07 -8.33
C SER A 479 75.86 0.44 -7.00
N ALA A 480 76.34 -0.18 -5.90
CA ALA A 480 75.71 -0.29 -4.57
C ALA A 480 76.67 0.18 -3.39
N PRO A 481 76.90 -0.55 -2.27
CA PRO A 481 76.16 -0.68 -0.98
C PRO A 481 77.02 -0.22 0.26
N PRO A 482 77.10 -0.88 1.47
CA PRO A 482 76.15 -1.31 2.54
C PRO A 482 76.50 -0.82 4.01
N THR A 483 75.91 -1.47 5.06
CA THR A 483 76.32 -1.64 6.50
C THR A 483 75.69 -0.70 7.57
N SER A 484 75.49 -1.04 8.87
CA SER A 484 75.37 -2.30 9.66
C SER A 484 74.98 -2.01 11.16
N SER A 485 74.53 -3.03 11.91
CA SER A 485 74.71 -3.26 13.39
C SER A 485 73.59 -2.91 14.41
N ALA A 486 73.54 -3.69 15.52
CA ALA A 486 72.61 -3.59 16.67
C ALA A 486 73.30 -4.03 18.02
N PRO A 487 72.60 -4.39 19.12
CA PRO A 487 72.36 -3.62 20.37
C PRO A 487 73.20 -4.10 21.61
N PRO A 488 72.96 -3.65 22.88
CA PRO A 488 72.10 -4.44 23.83
C PRO A 488 71.41 -3.66 25.01
N THR A 489 70.99 -4.39 26.06
CA THR A 489 69.94 -4.21 27.10
C THR A 489 70.28 -3.53 28.46
N THR A 490 69.26 -3.17 29.27
CA THR A 490 69.18 -3.39 30.77
C THR A 490 67.76 -3.15 31.36
N LEU A 491 67.54 -3.39 32.68
CA LEU A 491 66.25 -3.75 33.32
C LEU A 491 65.71 -2.79 34.43
N SER A 492 64.42 -2.98 34.79
CA SER A 492 63.74 -2.71 36.09
C SER A 492 63.22 -1.31 36.49
N THR A 493 61.89 -1.16 36.63
CA THR A 493 61.16 -1.14 37.94
C THR A 493 59.62 -1.13 37.75
N LYS A 494 58.84 -1.19 38.83
CA LYS A 494 57.46 -1.74 38.89
C LYS A 494 56.43 -0.68 39.36
N THR A 495 55.26 -0.56 38.69
CA THR A 495 54.09 0.16 39.23
C THR A 495 52.75 -0.34 38.64
N THR A 496 51.66 0.02 39.30
CA THR A 496 50.26 -0.49 39.29
C THR A 496 49.55 -0.59 37.91
N PRO A 497 48.66 -1.59 37.69
CA PRO A 497 47.92 -1.72 36.42
C PRO A 497 46.64 -0.87 36.34
N PRO A 498 46.34 -0.25 35.18
CA PRO A 498 45.02 0.26 34.82
C PRO A 498 44.20 -0.74 33.97
N SER A 499 42.88 -0.52 33.91
CA SER A 499 41.88 -1.29 33.15
C SER A 499 42.14 -1.35 31.63
N PRO A 500 41.58 -2.34 30.90
CA PRO A 500 41.79 -2.50 29.46
C PRO A 500 41.16 -1.36 28.66
N THR A 501 41.97 -0.69 27.84
CA THR A 501 41.52 0.30 26.86
C THR A 501 40.86 -0.40 25.67
N SER A 502 39.58 -0.12 25.44
CA SER A 502 38.90 -0.45 24.19
C SER A 502 39.51 0.35 23.04
N THR A 503 39.97 -0.33 21.98
CA THR A 503 40.41 0.32 20.74
C THR A 503 39.21 0.97 20.04
N THR A 504 39.11 2.30 20.13
CA THR A 504 38.24 3.09 19.25
C THR A 504 38.80 3.08 17.84
N THR A 505 38.26 2.22 16.97
CA THR A 505 38.43 2.34 15.52
C THR A 505 37.64 3.57 15.07
N THR A 506 38.33 4.60 14.60
CA THR A 506 37.71 5.75 13.94
C THR A 506 37.03 5.32 12.65
N LYS A 507 35.71 5.49 12.56
CA LYS A 507 34.92 5.26 11.34
C LYS A 507 35.40 6.22 10.22
N PRO A 508 35.59 5.76 8.97
CA PRO A 508 36.02 6.63 7.88
C PRO A 508 34.91 7.62 7.46
N THR A 509 35.33 8.83 7.09
CA THR A 509 34.48 9.86 6.46
C THR A 509 34.50 9.69 4.94
N GLN A 510 33.44 10.11 4.23
CA GLN A 510 33.26 9.95 2.76
C GLN A 510 34.52 10.20 1.91
N THR A 511 35.36 11.16 2.29
CA THR A 511 36.52 11.68 1.53
C THR A 511 37.68 10.69 1.30
N GLY A 512 37.48 9.40 1.51
CA GLY A 512 38.48 8.35 1.26
C GLY A 512 37.92 7.01 0.81
N LEU A 513 36.61 6.90 0.54
CA LEU A 513 35.98 5.64 0.11
C LEU A 513 36.00 5.51 -1.43
N PRO A 514 36.22 4.30 -1.99
CA PRO A 514 36.01 4.04 -3.41
C PRO A 514 34.57 4.35 -3.85
N ILE A 515 34.43 4.98 -5.01
CA ILE A 515 33.13 5.30 -5.61
C ILE A 515 32.49 4.01 -6.13
N SER A 516 31.21 3.82 -5.82
CA SER A 516 30.42 2.67 -6.27
C SER A 516 30.26 2.66 -7.80
N THR A 517 30.44 1.48 -8.39
CA THR A 517 30.26 1.24 -9.83
C THR A 517 29.19 0.19 -10.13
N ASP A 518 28.76 -0.59 -9.13
CA ASP A 518 27.73 -1.63 -9.21
C ASP A 518 26.45 -1.25 -8.42
N GLY A 519 26.38 0.00 -7.96
CA GLY A 519 25.30 0.53 -7.15
C GLY A 519 25.24 0.00 -5.71
N ARG A 520 26.25 -0.71 -5.21
CA ARG A 520 26.36 -1.10 -3.79
C ARG A 520 27.14 -0.07 -2.98
N CYS A 521 26.74 0.14 -1.74
CA CYS A 521 27.36 1.11 -0.85
C CYS A 521 27.16 0.73 0.62
N GLY A 522 27.85 1.45 1.51
CA GLY A 522 27.72 1.25 2.96
C GLY A 522 28.90 0.50 3.59
N PRO A 523 28.81 0.20 4.90
CA PRO A 523 29.93 -0.34 5.67
C PRO A 523 30.34 -1.77 5.29
N GLU A 524 29.47 -2.55 4.65
CA GLU A 524 29.76 -3.94 4.27
C GLU A 524 30.64 -4.06 3.01
N VAL A 525 30.60 -3.06 2.13
CA VAL A 525 31.37 -3.01 0.87
C VAL A 525 32.41 -1.88 0.84
N GLU A 526 32.43 -1.04 1.88
CA GLU A 526 33.30 0.14 2.02
C GLU A 526 33.27 1.12 0.82
N GLN A 527 32.13 1.23 0.12
CA GLN A 527 31.95 2.07 -1.07
C GLN A 527 30.96 3.22 -0.84
N THR A 528 31.19 4.34 -1.54
CA THR A 528 30.33 5.53 -1.51
C THR A 528 29.59 5.78 -2.82
N CYS A 529 28.36 6.29 -2.72
CA CYS A 529 27.55 6.66 -3.89
C CYS A 529 27.86 8.07 -4.43
N THR A 530 28.48 8.94 -3.63
CA THR A 530 28.81 10.31 -4.02
C THR A 530 29.75 10.31 -5.24
N GLY A 531 29.27 10.83 -6.38
CA GLY A 531 29.99 10.84 -7.65
C GLY A 531 29.86 9.58 -8.51
N SER A 532 29.02 8.61 -8.14
CA SER A 532 28.84 7.32 -8.86
C SER A 532 28.13 7.43 -10.22
N GLY A 533 27.35 8.50 -10.44
CA GLY A 533 26.43 8.60 -11.59
C GLY A 533 25.16 7.75 -11.47
N LEU A 534 25.12 6.81 -10.51
CA LEU A 534 23.94 6.01 -10.13
C LEU A 534 23.06 6.75 -9.10
N GLY A 535 23.46 7.96 -8.74
CA GLY A 535 22.85 8.82 -7.71
C GLY A 535 23.70 8.87 -6.46
N ASP A 536 23.80 10.06 -5.86
CA ASP A 536 24.78 10.34 -4.80
C ASP A 536 24.40 9.75 -3.44
N CYS A 537 23.17 9.29 -3.26
CA CYS A 537 22.69 8.80 -1.99
C CYS A 537 22.87 7.29 -1.81
N CYS A 538 23.47 6.89 -0.68
CA CYS A 538 23.49 5.51 -0.21
C CYS A 538 22.30 5.24 0.73
N SER A 539 21.34 4.44 0.27
CA SER A 539 20.16 4.04 1.06
C SER A 539 20.51 3.10 2.24
N PRO A 540 19.64 2.93 3.25
CA PRO A 540 19.82 1.95 4.33
C PRO A 540 19.94 0.50 3.84
N ALA A 541 19.40 0.19 2.64
CA ALA A 541 19.54 -1.12 2.00
C ALA A 541 20.89 -1.32 1.27
N GLY A 542 21.85 -0.39 1.43
CA GLY A 542 23.18 -0.48 0.83
C GLY A 542 23.18 -0.27 -0.68
N LYS A 543 22.24 0.53 -1.21
CA LYS A 543 22.09 0.82 -2.64
C LYS A 543 22.19 2.31 -2.98
N CYS A 544 22.89 2.62 -4.07
CA CYS A 544 22.97 3.96 -4.63
C CYS A 544 21.67 4.35 -5.35
N SER A 545 21.24 5.59 -5.15
CA SER A 545 19.98 6.10 -5.67
C SER A 545 20.03 7.62 -5.88
N SER A 546 19.37 8.07 -6.94
CA SER A 546 19.13 9.48 -7.26
C SER A 546 17.69 9.91 -6.94
N ASN A 547 16.84 9.00 -6.46
CA ASN A 547 15.44 9.32 -6.20
C ASN A 547 15.26 10.11 -4.88
N THR A 548 14.35 11.07 -4.90
CA THR A 548 14.00 11.90 -3.74
C THR A 548 13.52 11.08 -2.54
N ILE A 549 12.99 9.87 -2.78
CA ILE A 549 12.53 8.93 -1.74
C ILE A 549 13.68 8.45 -0.86
N SER A 550 14.85 8.15 -1.44
CA SER A 550 16.06 7.74 -0.70
C SER A 550 16.69 8.88 0.10
N CYS A 551 16.28 10.12 -0.20
CA CYS A 551 16.68 11.34 0.51
C CYS A 551 15.63 11.83 1.53
N LEU A 552 14.52 11.12 1.71
CA LEU A 552 13.56 11.43 2.78
C LEU A 552 14.14 11.09 4.16
N ALA A 553 13.91 11.96 5.14
CA ALA A 553 14.44 11.83 6.50
C ALA A 553 13.99 10.55 7.25
N LEU A 554 12.94 9.87 6.77
CA LEU A 554 12.40 8.63 7.35
C LEU A 554 13.10 7.34 6.86
N LEU A 555 13.83 7.39 5.74
CA LEU A 555 14.62 6.29 5.18
C LEU A 555 16.08 6.72 4.95
N GLY A 556 16.56 7.66 5.77
CA GLY A 556 17.62 8.58 5.42
C GLY A 556 18.91 7.98 4.87
N CYS A 557 19.50 8.73 3.94
CA CYS A 557 20.81 8.49 3.36
C CYS A 557 21.90 8.22 4.41
N GLN A 558 22.72 7.19 4.21
CA GLN A 558 23.85 6.89 5.09
C GLN A 558 24.94 7.99 4.94
N PRO A 559 25.13 8.89 5.93
CA PRO A 559 25.91 10.12 5.73
C PRO A 559 27.42 9.88 5.54
N ASP A 560 27.92 8.71 5.96
CA ASP A 560 29.31 8.32 5.75
C ASP A 560 29.56 7.70 4.36
N TYR A 561 28.51 7.35 3.63
CA TYR A 561 28.57 6.58 2.37
C TYR A 561 27.79 7.21 1.20
N GLY A 562 27.03 8.28 1.41
CA GLY A 562 26.39 9.03 0.34
C GLY A 562 25.86 10.37 0.83
N SER A 563 25.42 11.21 -0.12
CA SER A 563 24.88 12.53 0.17
C SER A 563 23.58 12.78 -0.59
N CYS A 564 22.76 13.67 -0.04
CA CYS A 564 21.59 14.26 -0.69
C CYS A 564 21.86 15.75 -0.82
N ILE A 565 21.65 16.28 -2.04
CA ILE A 565 21.84 17.70 -2.39
C ILE A 565 20.48 18.41 -2.32
#